data_AF-A0A3B0RKN6-F1
#
_entry.id   AF-A0A3B0RKN6-F1
#
_cell.length_a   1.000
_cell.length_b   1.000
_cell.length_c   1.000
_cell.angle_alpha   90.00
_cell.angle_beta   90.00
_cell.angle_gamma   90.00
#
_symmetry.space_group_name_H-M   'P 1'
#
loop_
_entity.id
_entity.type
_entity.pdbx_description
1 polymer ?
#
loop_
_entity_poly.entity_id
_entity_poly.type
_entity_poly.pdbx_seq_one_letter_code
_entity_poly.pdbx_strand_id
1 'polypeptide(L)'
;VLKGAPAPVTIPSHSGKGQEFYRCPDCQIALWSHYAGMGAKVCFIRVGTLDNPDLLAPDIHIFTSTKQPWVNLEGCAPVVAEYYSKKDFWPPASLERWRALEE
;
A
#
# COMPACT_ATOMS: atom_id res chain seq x y z
N VAL A 1 -2.79 -23.79 0.76
CA VAL A 1 -3.01 -24.02 -0.69
C VAL A 1 -3.24 -22.67 -1.34
N LEU A 2 -2.50 -22.29 -2.38
CA LEU A 2 -2.70 -21.04 -3.12
C LEU A 2 -3.66 -21.30 -4.29
N LYS A 3 -4.97 -21.22 -4.04
CA LYS A 3 -6.01 -21.45 -5.05
C LYS A 3 -7.25 -20.60 -4.76
N GLY A 4 -8.12 -20.49 -5.75
CA GLY A 4 -9.39 -19.75 -5.65
C GLY A 4 -9.25 -18.28 -6.08
N ALA A 5 -10.37 -17.57 -6.04
CA ALA A 5 -10.45 -16.15 -6.38
C ALA A 5 -10.63 -15.30 -5.11
N PRO A 6 -9.93 -14.16 -4.98
CA PRO A 6 -10.16 -13.23 -3.89
C PRO A 6 -11.56 -12.61 -3.97
N ALA A 7 -12.20 -12.43 -2.82
CA ALA A 7 -13.49 -11.77 -2.69
C ALA A 7 -13.31 -10.32 -2.20
N PRO A 8 -14.04 -9.34 -2.78
CA PRO A 8 -14.00 -7.96 -2.33
C PRO A 8 -14.76 -7.78 -1.00
N VAL A 9 -14.21 -6.96 -0.11
CA VAL A 9 -14.81 -6.55 1.16
C VAL A 9 -14.61 -5.05 1.35
N THR A 10 -15.71 -4.31 1.50
CA THR A 10 -15.67 -2.87 1.81
C THR A 10 -15.43 -2.66 3.30
N ILE A 11 -14.43 -1.85 3.63
CA ILE A 11 -14.05 -1.52 5.01
C ILE A 11 -14.20 0.00 5.21
N PRO A 12 -14.83 0.45 6.31
CA PRO A 12 -14.91 1.86 6.62
C PRO A 12 -13.51 2.46 6.84
N SER A 13 -13.33 3.71 6.43
CA SER A 13 -12.12 4.49 6.69
C SER A 13 -12.45 5.72 7.52
N HIS A 14 -11.45 6.27 8.23
CA HIS A 14 -11.63 7.48 9.03
C HIS A 14 -12.08 8.71 8.21
N SER A 15 -11.74 8.73 6.91
CA SER A 15 -12.22 9.76 5.97
C SER A 15 -13.69 9.62 5.56
N GLY A 16 -14.39 8.58 6.00
CA GLY A 16 -15.77 8.25 5.61
C GLY A 16 -15.90 7.67 4.19
N LYS A 17 -14.83 7.68 3.38
CA LYS A 17 -14.88 7.22 1.98
C LYS A 17 -14.80 5.71 1.80
N GLY A 18 -14.34 4.98 2.81
CA GLY A 18 -14.14 3.53 2.75
C GLY A 18 -12.99 3.10 1.84
N GLN A 19 -12.76 1.80 1.80
CA GLN A 19 -11.75 1.12 0.99
C GLN A 19 -12.24 -0.29 0.64
N GLU A 20 -11.87 -0.81 -0.53
CA GLU A 20 -12.21 -2.17 -0.94
C GLU A 20 -10.97 -3.08 -0.81
N PHE A 21 -11.08 -4.19 -0.10
CA PHE A 21 -10.01 -5.16 0.12
C PHE A 21 -10.36 -6.46 -0.60
N TYR A 22 -9.42 -7.01 -1.37
CA TYR A 22 -9.58 -8.32 -1.98
C TYR A 22 -8.88 -9.36 -1.13
N ARG A 23 -9.65 -10.31 -0.59
CA ARG A 23 -9.18 -11.28 0.39
C ARG A 23 -9.42 -12.70 -0.06
N CYS A 24 -8.58 -13.63 0.37
CA CYS A 24 -8.94 -15.04 0.31
C CYS A 24 -10.20 -15.27 1.17
N PRO A 25 -11.28 -15.87 0.64
CA PRO A 25 -12.49 -16.11 1.42
C PRO A 25 -12.26 -17.07 2.60
N ASP A 26 -11.28 -17.97 2.50
CA ASP A 26 -11.03 -18.99 3.52
C ASP A 26 -10.18 -18.46 4.68
N CYS A 27 -9.00 -17.89 4.38
CA CYS A 27 -8.07 -17.41 5.42
C CYS A 27 -8.15 -15.91 5.69
N GLN A 28 -8.96 -15.16 4.94
CA GLN A 28 -9.17 -13.72 5.08
C GLN A 28 -7.90 -12.85 4.94
N ILE A 29 -6.79 -13.43 4.48
CA ILE A 29 -5.60 -12.68 4.09
C ILE A 29 -5.94 -11.82 2.89
N ALA A 30 -5.67 -10.53 3.02
CA ALA A 30 -5.95 -9.54 2.01
C ALA A 30 -4.75 -9.41 1.06
N LEU A 31 -4.96 -9.53 -0.25
CA LEU A 31 -3.88 -9.53 -1.25
C LEU A 31 -3.64 -8.13 -1.82
N TRP A 32 -4.71 -7.43 -2.19
CA TRP A 32 -4.65 -6.02 -2.58
C TRP A 32 -5.86 -5.23 -2.07
N SER A 33 -5.81 -3.91 -2.25
CA SER A 33 -6.93 -3.02 -2.00
C SER A 33 -7.03 -1.87 -3.02
N HIS A 34 -8.22 -1.27 -3.07
CA HIS A 34 -8.52 -0.02 -3.76
C HIS A 34 -8.93 1.03 -2.73
N TYR A 35 -8.17 2.12 -2.69
CA TYR A 35 -8.52 3.27 -1.86
C TYR A 35 -9.46 4.19 -2.64
N ALA A 36 -10.51 4.69 -1.97
CA ALA A 36 -11.55 5.50 -2.61
C ALA A 36 -11.03 6.72 -3.39
N GLY A 37 -9.85 7.25 -3.04
CA GLY A 37 -9.24 8.35 -3.78
C GLY A 37 -8.94 8.00 -5.24
N MET A 38 -8.52 6.77 -5.52
CA MET A 38 -8.10 6.32 -6.86
C MET A 38 -9.02 5.24 -7.45
N GLY A 39 -9.87 4.63 -6.62
CA GLY A 39 -10.75 3.54 -7.03
C GLY A 39 -9.98 2.39 -7.67
N ALA A 40 -10.59 1.78 -8.69
CA ALA A 40 -10.02 0.64 -9.41
C ALA A 40 -8.79 0.99 -10.28
N LYS A 41 -8.45 2.28 -10.45
CA LYS A 41 -7.29 2.70 -11.26
C LYS A 41 -5.95 2.29 -10.63
N VAL A 42 -5.91 2.10 -9.30
CA VAL A 42 -4.68 1.77 -8.56
C VAL A 42 -4.93 0.62 -7.60
N CYS A 43 -4.11 -0.42 -7.72
CA CYS A 43 -4.05 -1.55 -6.77
C CYS A 43 -2.93 -1.33 -5.75
N PHE A 44 -3.25 -1.40 -4.47
CA PHE A 44 -2.27 -1.42 -3.38
C PHE A 44 -2.01 -2.88 -2.99
N ILE A 45 -0.86 -3.41 -3.41
CA ILE A 45 -0.51 -4.83 -3.22
C ILE A 45 0.19 -5.01 -1.87
N ARG A 46 -0.15 -6.09 -1.13
CA ARG A 46 0.63 -6.49 0.04
C ARG A 46 1.87 -7.26 -0.41
N VAL A 47 3.03 -6.63 -0.31
CA VAL A 47 4.30 -7.21 -0.75
C VAL A 47 4.55 -8.59 -0.13
N GLY A 48 4.28 -8.77 1.16
CA GLY A 48 4.48 -10.04 1.87
C GLY A 48 3.63 -11.23 1.37
N THR A 49 2.70 -11.03 0.43
CA THR A 49 1.91 -12.10 -0.19
C THR A 49 2.41 -12.50 -1.59
N LEU A 50 3.49 -11.88 -2.08
CA LEU A 50 4.13 -12.26 -3.34
C LEU A 50 5.02 -13.49 -3.14
N ASP A 51 5.28 -14.21 -4.24
CA ASP A 51 6.16 -15.39 -4.22
C ASP A 51 7.61 -15.06 -3.82
N ASN A 52 8.06 -13.84 -4.14
CA ASN A 52 9.38 -13.33 -3.75
C ASN A 52 9.29 -11.88 -3.22
N PRO A 53 8.99 -11.69 -1.92
CA PRO A 53 8.81 -10.36 -1.33
C PRO A 53 10.12 -9.56 -1.20
N ASP A 54 11.28 -10.23 -1.17
CA ASP A 54 12.59 -9.59 -0.95
C ASP A 54 12.99 -8.65 -2.09
N LEU A 55 12.36 -8.78 -3.26
CA LEU A 55 12.55 -7.89 -4.40
C LEU A 55 11.95 -6.49 -4.21
N LEU A 56 11.13 -6.30 -3.18
CA LEU A 56 10.35 -5.08 -2.96
C LEU A 56 10.53 -4.57 -1.52
N ALA A 57 11.78 -4.33 -1.14
CA ALA A 57 12.09 -3.62 0.10
C ALA A 57 11.40 -2.23 0.13
N PRO A 58 11.04 -1.70 1.31
CA PRO A 58 10.39 -0.40 1.41
C PRO A 58 11.26 0.74 0.87
N ASP A 59 10.68 1.59 0.02
CA ASP A 59 11.34 2.82 -0.43
C ASP A 59 11.23 3.96 0.60
N ILE A 60 10.24 3.91 1.51
CA ILE A 60 9.96 4.95 2.50
C ILE A 60 9.12 4.40 3.66
N HIS A 61 9.36 4.91 4.88
CA HIS A 61 8.53 4.68 6.06
C HIS A 61 7.77 5.96 6.43
N ILE A 62 6.44 5.88 6.56
CA ILE A 62 5.54 7.01 6.87
C ILE A 62 4.77 6.79 8.17
N PHE A 63 4.18 7.84 8.73
CA PHE A 63 3.45 7.81 10.01
C PHE A 63 4.29 7.32 11.20
N THR A 64 5.60 7.56 11.15
CA THR A 64 6.53 7.06 12.16
C THR A 64 6.44 7.82 13.49
N SER A 65 5.74 8.96 13.53
CA SER A 65 5.41 9.69 14.76
C SER A 65 4.66 8.84 15.79
N THR A 66 3.93 7.81 15.33
CA THR A 66 3.14 6.90 16.16
C THR A 66 3.70 5.48 16.19
N LYS A 67 4.93 5.26 15.72
CA LYS A 67 5.56 3.94 15.72
C LYS A 67 5.75 3.41 17.15
N GLN A 68 5.59 2.11 17.34
CA GLN A 68 5.88 1.48 18.62
C GLN A 68 7.39 1.58 18.95
N PRO A 69 7.78 1.72 20.23
CA PRO A 69 9.19 1.90 20.61
C PRO A 69 10.13 0.78 20.13
N TRP A 70 9.62 -0.46 20.04
CA TRP A 70 10.40 -1.62 19.60
C TRP A 70 10.56 -1.75 18.08
N VAL A 71 9.92 -0.90 17.28
CA VAL A 71 10.10 -0.89 15.83
C VAL A 71 11.37 -0.10 15.51
N ASN A 72 12.43 -0.81 15.12
CA ASN A 72 13.65 -0.21 14.59
C ASN A 72 13.51 -0.01 13.07
N LEU A 73 13.72 1.22 12.61
CA LEU A 73 13.68 1.61 11.19
C LEU A 73 15.01 2.21 10.73
N GLU A 74 16.10 1.97 11.46
CA GLU A 74 17.46 2.29 11.02
C GLU A 74 17.76 1.52 9.72
N GLY A 75 18.20 2.22 8.67
CA GLY A 75 18.41 1.62 7.37
C GLY A 75 18.51 2.64 6.23
N CYS A 76 18.31 2.16 5.00
CA CYS A 76 18.54 2.90 3.75
C CYS A 76 17.33 3.67 3.20
N ALA A 77 16.15 3.54 3.83
CA ALA A 77 14.93 4.21 3.38
C ALA A 77 14.66 5.48 4.21
N PRO A 78 14.18 6.58 3.61
CA PRO A 78 13.70 7.73 4.36
C PRO A 78 12.62 7.36 5.38
N VAL A 79 12.73 7.92 6.57
CA VAL A 79 11.79 7.75 7.67
C VAL A 79 11.16 9.10 7.96
N VAL A 80 9.85 9.22 7.73
CA VAL A 80 9.11 10.47 7.92
C VAL A 80 7.99 10.33 8.94
N ALA A 81 7.75 11.40 9.69
CA ALA A 81 6.81 11.41 10.80
C ALA A 81 5.36 11.18 10.34
N GLU A 82 4.99 11.71 9.18
CA GLU A 82 3.62 11.75 8.65
C GLU A 82 3.57 11.35 7.17
N TYR A 83 2.48 11.64 6.47
CA TYR A 83 2.38 11.41 5.03
C TYR A 83 3.34 12.30 4.23
N TYR A 84 3.82 11.79 3.09
CA TYR A 84 4.84 12.43 2.27
C TYR A 84 4.28 13.07 0.99
N SER A 85 5.04 13.99 0.39
CA SER A 85 4.78 14.53 -0.95
C SER A 85 5.40 13.62 -2.02
N LYS A 86 4.58 13.13 -2.96
CA LYS A 86 5.08 12.32 -4.10
C LYS A 86 6.18 13.05 -4.89
N LYS A 87 6.08 14.38 -5.04
CA LYS A 87 7.06 15.18 -5.80
C LYS A 87 8.46 15.13 -5.19
N ASP A 88 8.55 14.88 -3.89
CA ASP A 88 9.80 14.99 -3.14
C ASP A 88 10.53 13.64 -3.10
N PHE A 89 9.78 12.53 -3.19
CA PHE A 89 10.33 11.18 -2.97
C PHE A 89 10.20 10.22 -4.17
N TRP A 90 9.28 10.46 -5.11
CA TRP A 90 9.08 9.52 -6.21
C TRP A 90 10.08 9.74 -7.34
N PRO A 91 10.65 8.66 -7.91
CA PRO A 91 11.43 8.75 -9.13
C PRO A 91 10.62 9.39 -10.28
N PRO A 92 11.26 10.11 -11.22
CA PRO A 92 10.58 10.77 -12.33
C PRO A 92 9.65 9.83 -13.13
N ALA A 93 10.09 8.61 -13.41
CA ALA A 93 9.29 7.62 -14.12
C ALA A 93 8.00 7.22 -13.37
N SER A 94 8.01 7.20 -12.04
CA SER A 94 6.83 6.91 -11.23
C SER A 94 5.85 8.09 -11.23
N LEU A 95 6.36 9.33 -11.26
CA LEU A 95 5.53 10.53 -11.40
C LEU A 95 4.87 10.60 -12.77
N GLU A 96 5.56 10.19 -13.83
CA GLU A 96 4.99 10.12 -15.19
C GLU A 96 3.85 9.10 -15.26
N ARG A 97 4.07 7.87 -14.76
CA ARG A 97 3.00 6.87 -14.65
C ARG A 97 1.81 7.38 -13.84
N TRP A 98 2.06 8.16 -12.78
CA TRP A 98 0.98 8.74 -11.98
C TRP A 98 0.15 9.76 -12.77
N ARG A 99 0.78 10.66 -13.53
CA ARG A 99 0.07 11.66 -14.34
C ARG A 99 -0.85 11.02 -15.37
N ALA A 100 -0.39 9.93 -16.01
CA ALA A 100 -1.19 9.18 -16.97
C ALA A 100 -2.45 8.51 -16.37
N LEU A 101 -2.60 8.43 -15.04
CA LEU A 101 -3.84 7.94 -14.40
C LEU A 101 -4.91 9.03 -14.23
N GLU A 102 -4.49 10.29 -14.24
CA GLU A 102 -5.35 11.47 -14.08
C GLU A 102 -5.95 11.94 -15.42
N GLU A 103 -5.31 11.59 -16.53
CA GLU A 103 -5.82 11.68 -17.90
C GLU A 103 -6.92 10.63 -18.19
#